data_AF-A0AAE0JZ66-F1
#
_entry.id   AF-A0AAE0JZ66-F1
#
_cell.length_a   1.000
_cell.length_b   1.000
_cell.length_c   1.000
_cell.angle_alpha   90.00
_cell.angle_beta   90.00
_cell.angle_gamma   90.00
#
_symmetry.space_group_name_H-M   'P 1'
#
loop_
_entity.id
_entity.type
_entity.pdbx_description
1 polymer ?
#
loop_
_entity_poly.entity_id
_entity_poly.type
_entity_poly.pdbx_seq_one_letter_code
_entity_poly.pdbx_strand_id
1 'polypeptide(L)'
;MARAAWHGSRIVVRQVSPESPDIFDFIMDLHRACSGDWNTLVAQCEVLPEELEAFLEYAATFLCKLGNYYGEGDQKFVPDLSIEALHRIAAISAKAKDGLHKIIGPLLTVPPFSLGYPSKSAHLDAFQESQKAWVTDVSEWEAMIGIADPEEASRLKRLVESSTTITQHLPWAVDGVNDGKGPFEKSLFEAPDFTSVHALAVCGSIVFEAANLPNYEYIRETCGFKNVVLVNRLSANNNPKLPCYWQNPPISPISGKPVTSHYLLGQTWGSVFGRLVGMVEECRAILVSEYLMDDKKLLGIFGYTDDSEIIADDCTYTTANAHFSILEHLLQDGGGVIRIAHDPTESSLTVHVDRRKFVSHGKLALGRYLCRLHIWRCTADVASCKEFYEPLCAIEGEYEWKFVQPNTLVNGDVVEMEFYEESNKGIIQSWFEREV
;
A
#
# COMPACT_ATOMS: atom_id res chain seq x y z
N MET A 1 -5.47 -3.75 -23.56
CA MET A 1 -5.96 -3.13 -22.32
C MET A 1 -4.86 -2.32 -21.62
N ALA A 2 -3.68 -2.89 -21.30
CA ALA A 2 -2.57 -2.18 -20.63
C ALA A 2 -2.29 -0.76 -21.18
N ARG A 3 -2.12 -0.60 -22.51
CA ARG A 3 -1.95 0.72 -23.16
C ARG A 3 -3.01 1.77 -22.78
N ALA A 4 -4.27 1.36 -22.63
CA ALA A 4 -5.37 2.29 -22.28
C ALA A 4 -5.29 2.74 -20.82
N ALA A 5 -4.91 1.84 -19.90
CA ALA A 5 -4.62 2.18 -18.52
C ALA A 5 -3.41 3.13 -18.42
N TRP A 6 -2.34 2.81 -19.15
CA TRP A 6 -1.11 3.61 -19.18
C TRP A 6 -1.30 5.00 -19.78
N HIS A 7 -2.11 5.19 -20.85
CA HIS A 7 -2.47 6.54 -21.33
C HIS A 7 -3.26 7.34 -20.29
N GLY A 8 -3.96 6.68 -19.37
CA GLY A 8 -4.61 7.31 -18.22
C GLY A 8 -3.65 7.83 -17.15
N SER A 9 -2.37 7.41 -17.15
CA SER A 9 -1.36 7.96 -16.21
C SER A 9 -1.18 9.48 -16.39
N ARG A 10 -1.28 10.00 -17.62
CA ARG A 10 -1.29 11.45 -17.90
C ARG A 10 -2.51 12.20 -17.35
N ILE A 11 -3.54 11.48 -16.86
CA ILE A 11 -4.63 12.05 -16.07
C ILE A 11 -4.16 12.22 -14.63
N VAL A 12 -3.65 11.15 -13.99
CA VAL A 12 -3.12 11.19 -12.61
C VAL A 12 -2.04 12.27 -12.46
N VAL A 13 -1.09 12.33 -13.40
CA VAL A 13 -0.02 13.36 -13.46
C VAL A 13 -0.58 14.80 -13.50
N ARG A 14 -1.84 15.00 -13.94
CA ARG A 14 -2.55 16.31 -13.87
C ARG A 14 -3.43 16.47 -12.63
N GLN A 15 -3.81 15.38 -11.96
CA GLN A 15 -4.56 15.40 -10.71
C GLN A 15 -3.65 15.76 -9.53
N VAL A 16 -2.39 15.27 -9.52
CA VAL A 16 -1.41 15.53 -8.44
C VAL A 16 -1.06 17.02 -8.32
N SER A 17 -0.40 17.62 -9.32
CA SER A 17 0.02 19.02 -9.25
C SER A 17 0.11 19.70 -10.63
N PRO A 18 -0.05 21.04 -10.72
CA PRO A 18 0.02 21.78 -11.98
C PRO A 18 1.34 21.62 -12.73
N GLU A 19 2.46 21.44 -12.02
CA GLU A 19 3.80 21.30 -12.60
C GLU A 19 4.16 19.85 -13.01
N SER A 20 3.50 18.83 -12.44
CA SER A 20 3.82 17.42 -12.72
C SER A 20 3.80 17.04 -14.22
N PRO A 21 2.89 17.56 -15.07
CA PRO A 21 2.92 17.26 -16.50
C PRO A 21 4.20 17.72 -17.21
N ASP A 22 4.72 18.90 -16.87
CA ASP A 22 5.99 19.41 -17.43
C ASP A 22 7.22 18.74 -16.78
N ILE A 23 7.14 18.30 -15.51
CA ILE A 23 8.19 17.47 -14.88
C ILE A 23 8.31 16.12 -15.59
N PHE A 24 7.18 15.45 -15.89
CA PHE A 24 7.16 14.20 -16.65
C PHE A 24 7.82 14.37 -18.02
N ASP A 25 7.40 15.38 -18.79
CA ASP A 25 7.95 15.62 -20.12
C ASP A 25 9.44 16.02 -20.07
N PHE A 26 9.90 16.72 -19.02
CA PHE A 26 11.32 17.03 -18.79
C PHE A 26 12.16 15.78 -18.54
N ILE A 27 11.70 14.83 -17.72
CA ILE A 27 12.40 13.54 -17.51
C ILE A 27 12.52 12.76 -18.83
N MET A 28 11.43 12.71 -19.61
CA MET A 28 11.40 12.03 -20.91
C MET A 28 12.26 12.73 -21.97
N ASP A 29 12.43 14.05 -21.90
CA ASP A 29 13.32 14.80 -22.79
C ASP A 29 14.81 14.69 -22.41
N LEU A 30 15.13 14.57 -21.12
CA LEU A 30 16.48 14.24 -20.67
C LEU A 30 16.90 12.84 -21.13
N HIS A 31 16.03 11.83 -20.92
CA HIS A 31 16.27 10.47 -21.42
C HIS A 31 16.50 10.46 -22.93
N ARG A 32 15.64 11.15 -23.70
CA ARG A 32 15.77 11.29 -25.16
C ARG A 32 17.08 11.98 -25.58
N ALA A 33 17.57 12.93 -24.78
CA ALA A 33 18.80 13.66 -25.07
C ALA A 33 20.07 12.85 -24.75
N CYS A 34 20.05 11.99 -23.73
CA CYS A 34 21.15 11.06 -23.42
C CYS A 34 21.01 9.68 -24.10
N SER A 35 19.90 9.43 -24.81
CA SER A 35 19.54 8.12 -25.39
C SER A 35 19.54 6.98 -24.35
N GLY A 36 19.16 7.28 -23.12
CA GLY A 36 19.22 6.35 -21.98
C GLY A 36 20.61 6.16 -21.34
N ASP A 37 21.71 6.57 -22.00
CA ASP A 37 23.05 6.56 -21.37
C ASP A 37 23.24 7.81 -20.50
N TRP A 38 22.70 7.74 -19.29
CA TRP A 38 22.78 8.77 -18.26
C TRP A 38 24.22 9.23 -17.94
N ASN A 39 25.25 8.41 -18.19
CA ASN A 39 26.65 8.80 -18.01
C ASN A 39 27.07 9.93 -18.96
N THR A 40 26.34 10.14 -20.06
CA THR A 40 26.49 11.29 -20.97
C THR A 40 26.42 12.62 -20.22
N LEU A 41 25.59 12.74 -19.18
CA LEU A 41 25.46 13.98 -18.39
C LEU A 41 26.74 14.28 -17.59
N VAL A 42 27.39 13.26 -17.03
CA VAL A 42 28.69 13.38 -16.36
C VAL A 42 29.78 13.72 -17.38
N ALA A 43 29.78 13.05 -18.53
CA ALA A 43 30.81 13.21 -19.56
C ALA A 43 30.73 14.52 -20.37
N GLN A 44 29.55 15.15 -20.49
CA GLN A 44 29.31 16.29 -21.39
C GLN A 44 28.71 17.53 -20.71
N CYS A 45 28.21 17.44 -19.47
CA CYS A 45 27.48 18.53 -18.82
C CYS A 45 28.01 18.90 -17.42
N GLU A 46 29.19 18.41 -17.03
CA GLU A 46 29.84 18.71 -15.74
C GLU A 46 28.98 18.32 -14.51
N VAL A 47 28.07 17.36 -14.68
CA VAL A 47 27.27 16.76 -13.59
C VAL A 47 28.15 15.79 -12.80
N LEU A 48 28.11 15.85 -11.46
CA LEU A 48 28.84 14.90 -10.62
C LEU A 48 28.08 13.56 -10.53
N PRO A 49 28.76 12.40 -10.35
CA PRO A 49 28.10 11.10 -10.24
C PRO A 49 27.02 11.05 -9.14
N GLU A 50 27.27 11.71 -8.00
CA GLU A 50 26.33 11.85 -6.89
C GLU A 50 25.10 12.71 -7.24
N GLU A 51 25.27 13.77 -8.04
CA GLU A 51 24.17 14.60 -8.55
C GLU A 51 23.34 13.84 -9.61
N LEU A 52 23.99 12.97 -10.39
CA LEU A 52 23.29 12.10 -11.33
C LEU A 52 22.42 11.07 -10.59
N GLU A 53 22.95 10.43 -9.54
CA GLU A 53 22.17 9.44 -8.80
C GLU A 53 21.02 10.09 -8.02
N ALA A 54 21.23 11.25 -7.39
CA ALA A 54 20.15 12.01 -6.75
C ALA A 54 19.06 12.46 -7.75
N PHE A 55 19.43 12.77 -9.01
CA PHE A 55 18.45 13.02 -10.07
C PHE A 55 17.67 11.77 -10.46
N LEU A 56 18.36 10.64 -10.66
CA LEU A 56 17.74 9.37 -11.04
C LEU A 56 16.80 8.85 -9.96
N GLU A 57 17.20 9.01 -8.69
CA GLU A 57 16.40 8.70 -7.51
C GLU A 57 15.08 9.47 -7.53
N TYR A 58 15.15 10.81 -7.66
CA TYR A 58 13.97 11.67 -7.78
C TYR A 58 13.08 11.31 -8.99
N ALA A 59 13.69 11.14 -10.17
CA ALA A 59 12.97 10.87 -11.42
C ALA A 59 12.24 9.52 -11.37
N ALA A 60 12.87 8.48 -10.81
CA ALA A 60 12.25 7.18 -10.61
C ALA A 60 11.11 7.24 -9.58
N THR A 61 11.27 7.96 -8.46
CA THR A 61 10.19 8.16 -7.48
C THR A 61 9.01 8.91 -8.10
N PHE A 62 9.26 10.00 -8.81
CA PHE A 62 8.25 10.75 -9.56
C PHE A 62 7.44 9.86 -10.51
N LEU A 63 8.13 9.00 -11.26
CA LEU A 63 7.50 8.08 -12.22
C LEU A 63 6.78 6.89 -11.56
N CYS A 64 7.18 6.47 -10.35
CA CYS A 64 6.44 5.48 -9.58
C CYS A 64 5.19 6.04 -8.88
N LYS A 65 5.21 7.33 -8.47
CA LYS A 65 4.08 8.00 -7.79
C LYS A 65 3.13 8.73 -8.75
N LEU A 66 3.46 8.80 -10.05
CA LEU A 66 2.77 9.60 -11.07
C LEU A 66 2.68 11.10 -10.75
N GLY A 67 3.69 11.65 -10.07
CA GLY A 67 3.72 13.06 -9.66
C GLY A 67 4.77 13.35 -8.59
N ASN A 68 4.90 14.61 -8.21
CA ASN A 68 5.88 15.07 -7.20
C ASN A 68 5.37 15.04 -5.75
N TYR A 69 4.34 14.23 -5.46
CA TYR A 69 3.80 13.99 -4.12
C TYR A 69 3.74 12.50 -3.83
N TYR A 70 3.99 12.10 -2.59
CA TYR A 70 3.74 10.74 -2.13
C TYR A 70 2.22 10.50 -2.00
N GLY A 71 1.72 9.42 -2.61
CA GLY A 71 0.30 9.02 -2.53
C GLY A 71 -0.13 8.56 -1.14
N GLU A 72 0.80 8.06 -0.32
CA GLU A 72 0.62 7.99 1.13
C GLU A 72 1.24 9.25 1.76
N GLY A 73 0.55 9.87 2.71
CA GLY A 73 1.06 11.05 3.44
C GLY A 73 0.86 12.40 2.75
N ASP A 74 0.45 12.46 1.48
CA ASP A 74 0.18 13.70 0.71
C ASP A 74 1.34 14.72 0.75
N GLN A 75 2.56 14.23 0.90
CA GLN A 75 3.76 15.05 1.11
C GLN A 75 4.48 15.26 -0.21
N LYS A 76 4.77 16.53 -0.54
CA LYS A 76 5.58 16.88 -1.70
C LYS A 76 7.04 16.49 -1.45
N PHE A 77 7.65 15.82 -2.42
CA PHE A 77 9.09 15.56 -2.45
C PHE A 77 9.74 16.38 -3.56
N VAL A 78 11.00 16.77 -3.33
CA VAL A 78 11.82 17.60 -4.21
C VAL A 78 13.15 16.87 -4.47
N PRO A 79 13.84 17.11 -5.60
CA PRO A 79 15.15 16.50 -5.82
C PRO A 79 16.16 17.05 -4.81
N ASP A 80 17.01 16.18 -4.26
CA ASP A 80 18.15 16.57 -3.40
C ASP A 80 19.30 17.10 -4.27
N LEU A 81 19.07 18.26 -4.89
CA LEU A 81 19.94 18.86 -5.88
C LEU A 81 20.02 20.39 -5.73
N SER A 82 21.18 20.93 -6.04
CA SER A 82 21.35 22.37 -6.22
C SER A 82 20.67 22.85 -7.52
N ILE A 83 20.29 24.13 -7.55
CA ILE A 83 19.77 24.81 -8.75
C ILE A 83 20.82 24.72 -9.87
N GLU A 84 22.09 24.84 -9.51
CA GLU A 84 23.25 24.72 -10.39
C GLU A 84 23.38 23.30 -10.96
N ALA A 85 23.13 22.24 -10.18
CA ALA A 85 23.13 20.86 -10.64
C ALA A 85 22.00 20.60 -11.64
N LEU A 86 20.78 21.07 -11.35
CA LEU A 86 19.65 20.97 -12.26
C LEU A 86 19.92 21.70 -13.59
N HIS A 87 20.50 22.90 -13.55
CA HIS A 87 20.91 23.61 -14.76
C HIS A 87 22.01 22.89 -15.55
N ARG A 88 22.91 22.15 -14.89
CA ARG A 88 23.90 21.27 -15.55
C ARG A 88 23.25 20.05 -16.17
N ILE A 89 22.37 19.34 -15.46
CA ILE A 89 21.58 18.21 -16.00
C ILE A 89 20.79 18.63 -17.24
N ALA A 90 20.09 19.77 -17.17
CA ALA A 90 19.37 20.33 -18.32
C ALA A 90 20.28 20.85 -19.45
N ALA A 91 21.60 20.92 -19.27
CA ALA A 91 22.50 21.50 -20.26
C ALA A 91 22.58 20.70 -21.57
N ILE A 92 22.28 19.40 -21.51
CA ILE A 92 22.40 18.41 -22.60
C ILE A 92 21.60 18.75 -23.86
N SER A 93 20.49 19.49 -23.76
CA SER A 93 19.74 19.96 -24.93
C SER A 93 19.03 21.27 -24.69
N ALA A 94 18.77 22.04 -25.75
CA ALA A 94 17.96 23.26 -25.66
C ALA A 94 16.54 22.97 -25.12
N LYS A 95 15.93 21.85 -25.54
CA LYS A 95 14.59 21.45 -25.06
C LYS A 95 14.57 21.15 -23.56
N ALA A 96 15.63 20.52 -23.02
CA ALA A 96 15.77 20.30 -21.59
C ALA A 96 15.93 21.62 -20.81
N LYS A 97 16.71 22.59 -21.32
CA LYS A 97 16.80 23.95 -20.72
C LYS A 97 15.45 24.65 -20.67
N ASP A 98 14.72 24.62 -21.78
CA ASP A 98 13.39 25.25 -21.88
C ASP A 98 12.35 24.54 -20.99
N GLY A 99 12.43 23.20 -20.88
CA GLY A 99 11.64 22.42 -19.92
C GLY A 99 11.92 22.81 -18.48
N LEU A 100 13.19 22.80 -18.06
CA LEU A 100 13.59 23.18 -16.70
C LEU A 100 13.14 24.61 -16.35
N HIS A 101 13.28 25.58 -17.26
CA HIS A 101 12.87 26.96 -17.01
C HIS A 101 11.38 27.11 -16.65
N LYS A 102 10.49 26.22 -17.12
CA LYS A 102 9.07 26.23 -16.70
C LYS A 102 8.88 25.77 -15.26
N ILE A 103 9.60 24.71 -14.88
CA ILE A 103 9.32 23.92 -13.67
C ILE A 103 10.22 24.26 -12.49
N ILE A 104 11.41 24.86 -12.68
CA ILE A 104 12.46 24.93 -11.64
C ILE A 104 11.99 25.58 -10.32
N GLY A 105 11.13 26.60 -10.40
CA GLY A 105 10.51 27.21 -9.22
C GLY A 105 9.57 26.24 -8.50
N PRO A 106 8.45 25.79 -9.13
CA PRO A 106 7.57 24.77 -8.57
C PRO A 106 8.28 23.49 -8.11
N LEU A 107 9.22 22.96 -8.89
CA LEU A 107 9.99 21.74 -8.63
C LEU A 107 10.72 21.76 -7.28
N LEU A 108 11.29 22.91 -6.92
CA LEU A 108 12.04 23.11 -5.67
C LEU A 108 11.21 23.76 -4.55
N THR A 109 9.95 24.12 -4.83
CA THR A 109 9.08 24.73 -3.82
C THR A 109 8.57 23.65 -2.86
N VAL A 110 9.08 23.68 -1.62
CA VAL A 110 8.57 22.89 -0.49
C VAL A 110 7.43 23.67 0.21
N PRO A 111 6.15 23.29 0.04
CA PRO A 111 5.04 23.91 0.76
C PRO A 111 5.00 23.45 2.22
N PRO A 112 4.32 24.19 3.12
CA PRO A 112 4.10 23.76 4.50
C PRO A 112 3.09 22.58 4.55
N PHE A 113 3.65 21.37 4.54
CA PHE A 113 3.12 20.07 4.99
C PHE A 113 1.65 19.71 4.67
N SER A 114 1.50 18.69 3.81
CA SER A 114 0.28 17.95 3.43
C SER A 114 -0.79 18.69 2.62
N LEU A 115 -1.45 17.96 1.70
CA LEU A 115 -2.73 18.37 1.12
C LEU A 115 -3.83 18.28 2.19
N GLY A 116 -4.60 19.35 2.40
CA GLY A 116 -5.65 19.34 3.42
C GLY A 116 -6.34 20.68 3.68
N TYR A 117 -7.32 20.66 4.58
CA TYR A 117 -8.04 21.85 5.04
C TYR A 117 -7.18 22.70 6.01
N PRO A 118 -7.39 24.04 6.08
CA PRO A 118 -6.61 24.93 6.92
C PRO A 118 -6.60 24.55 8.42
N SER A 119 -5.40 24.55 9.00
CA SER A 119 -5.19 24.34 10.44
C SER A 119 -3.94 25.11 10.89
N LYS A 120 -3.52 24.97 12.15
CA LYS A 120 -2.30 25.62 12.66
C LYS A 120 -0.99 25.13 12.03
N SER A 121 -1.03 24.07 11.21
CA SER A 121 0.12 23.55 10.47
C SER A 121 0.04 23.73 8.95
N ALA A 122 -1.02 24.36 8.42
CA ALA A 122 -1.25 24.49 6.97
C ALA A 122 -1.68 25.93 6.58
N HIS A 123 -0.94 26.56 5.66
CA HIS A 123 -1.22 27.89 5.14
C HIS A 123 -1.62 27.84 3.65
N LEU A 124 -2.76 28.45 3.31
CA LEU A 124 -3.50 28.19 2.08
C LEU A 124 -3.26 29.21 0.94
N ASP A 125 -2.47 30.26 1.18
CA ASP A 125 -2.54 31.49 0.38
C ASP A 125 -1.98 31.34 -1.06
N ALA A 126 -1.19 30.29 -1.33
CA ALA A 126 -0.76 29.91 -2.68
C ALA A 126 -1.64 28.82 -3.34
N PHE A 127 -2.53 28.17 -2.58
CA PHE A 127 -3.32 27.00 -3.02
C PHE A 127 -4.67 27.41 -3.65
N GLN A 128 -5.12 28.64 -3.44
CA GLN A 128 -6.51 29.04 -3.66
C GLN A 128 -6.95 29.27 -5.12
N GLU A 129 -6.07 29.31 -6.13
CA GLU A 129 -6.50 29.61 -7.52
C GLU A 129 -6.31 28.45 -8.52
N SER A 130 -5.36 27.55 -8.33
CA SER A 130 -5.09 26.46 -9.29
C SER A 130 -5.97 25.21 -9.12
N GLN A 131 -6.35 24.85 -7.89
CA GLN A 131 -6.95 23.54 -7.58
C GLN A 131 -8.34 23.57 -6.91
N LYS A 132 -9.08 24.69 -6.97
CA LYS A 132 -10.43 24.83 -6.37
C LYS A 132 -11.50 23.81 -6.84
N ALA A 133 -11.23 23.02 -7.88
CA ALA A 133 -12.12 21.97 -8.38
C ALA A 133 -11.93 20.59 -7.71
N TRP A 134 -10.81 20.34 -7.02
CA TRP A 134 -10.39 18.98 -6.64
C TRP A 134 -10.75 18.57 -5.20
N VAL A 135 -11.29 19.47 -4.38
CA VAL A 135 -11.58 19.22 -2.94
C VAL A 135 -13.04 18.82 -2.71
N THR A 136 -13.57 17.93 -3.56
CA THR A 136 -14.93 17.36 -3.50
C THR A 136 -14.90 15.88 -3.94
N ASP A 137 -16.05 15.20 -4.08
CA ASP A 137 -16.14 13.79 -4.50
C ASP A 137 -15.58 13.55 -5.92
N VAL A 138 -14.25 13.43 -6.03
CA VAL A 138 -13.48 13.25 -7.26
C VAL A 138 -12.50 12.10 -7.06
N SER A 139 -12.60 11.05 -7.87
CA SER A 139 -11.69 9.90 -7.83
C SER A 139 -10.39 10.17 -8.58
N GLU A 140 -9.29 9.56 -8.13
CA GLU A 140 -8.11 9.36 -8.97
C GLU A 140 -8.47 8.44 -10.16
N TRP A 141 -7.80 8.62 -11.31
CA TRP A 141 -7.82 7.59 -12.35
C TRP A 141 -6.94 6.41 -11.95
N GLU A 142 -7.57 5.30 -11.56
CA GLU A 142 -6.89 4.01 -11.38
C GLU A 142 -7.26 3.01 -12.49
N ALA A 143 -6.32 2.13 -12.87
CA ALA A 143 -6.61 0.99 -13.73
C ALA A 143 -5.57 -0.13 -13.56
N MET A 144 -6.06 -1.37 -13.39
CA MET A 144 -5.23 -2.58 -13.31
C MET A 144 -5.55 -3.57 -14.45
N ILE A 145 -4.50 -4.19 -15.00
CA ILE A 145 -4.58 -5.33 -15.91
C ILE A 145 -3.68 -6.42 -15.36
N GLY A 146 -4.16 -7.65 -15.34
CA GLY A 146 -3.34 -8.82 -15.08
C GLY A 146 -3.96 -10.09 -15.60
N ILE A 147 -3.23 -11.20 -15.46
CA ILE A 147 -3.69 -12.54 -15.85
C ILE A 147 -4.24 -13.21 -14.61
N ALA A 148 -5.48 -13.69 -14.69
CA ALA A 148 -6.06 -14.53 -13.65
C ALA A 148 -5.46 -15.93 -13.71
N ASP A 149 -4.86 -16.41 -12.60
CA ASP A 149 -4.40 -17.79 -12.53
C ASP A 149 -5.61 -18.74 -12.27
N PRO A 150 -5.89 -19.72 -13.15
CA PRO A 150 -7.06 -20.60 -12.99
C PRO A 150 -6.95 -21.57 -11.81
N GLU A 151 -5.74 -21.96 -11.40
CA GLU A 151 -5.54 -22.89 -10.29
C GLU A 151 -5.68 -22.15 -8.95
N GLU A 152 -5.05 -20.98 -8.80
CA GLU A 152 -5.24 -20.12 -7.63
C GLU A 152 -6.69 -19.64 -7.51
N ALA A 153 -7.33 -19.25 -8.62
CA ALA A 153 -8.77 -18.93 -8.62
C ALA A 153 -9.61 -20.14 -8.17
N SER A 154 -9.23 -21.38 -8.53
CA SER A 154 -9.88 -22.58 -8.01
C SER A 154 -9.60 -22.85 -6.53
N ARG A 155 -8.43 -22.47 -6.00
CA ARG A 155 -8.11 -22.53 -4.56
C ARG A 155 -8.95 -21.49 -3.80
N LEU A 156 -9.03 -20.25 -4.30
CA LEU A 156 -9.85 -19.18 -3.75
C LEU A 156 -11.35 -19.47 -3.85
N LYS A 157 -11.83 -20.18 -4.86
CA LYS A 157 -13.24 -20.63 -4.92
C LYS A 157 -13.58 -21.58 -3.76
N ARG A 158 -12.68 -22.49 -3.37
CA ARG A 158 -12.86 -23.37 -2.19
C ARG A 158 -12.79 -22.59 -0.88
N LEU A 159 -11.98 -21.53 -0.81
CA LEU A 159 -11.96 -20.58 0.31
C LEU A 159 -13.31 -19.87 0.46
N VAL A 160 -13.89 -19.39 -0.64
CA VAL A 160 -15.22 -18.76 -0.69
C VAL A 160 -16.33 -19.74 -0.30
N GLU A 161 -16.29 -20.98 -0.79
CA GLU A 161 -17.23 -22.03 -0.39
C GLU A 161 -17.13 -22.40 1.10
N SER A 162 -15.98 -22.14 1.73
CA SER A 162 -15.72 -22.37 3.17
C SER A 162 -15.93 -21.12 4.04
N SER A 163 -16.26 -19.97 3.45
CA SER A 163 -16.20 -18.66 4.11
C SER A 163 -17.03 -18.57 5.38
N THR A 164 -18.23 -19.15 5.38
CA THR A 164 -19.15 -19.09 6.53
C THR A 164 -18.53 -19.79 7.74
N THR A 165 -17.90 -20.96 7.55
CA THR A 165 -17.18 -21.68 8.60
C THR A 165 -15.93 -20.93 9.05
N ILE A 166 -15.23 -20.27 8.14
CA ILE A 166 -14.07 -19.43 8.50
C ILE A 166 -14.51 -18.21 9.33
N THR A 167 -15.63 -17.57 9.00
CA THR A 167 -16.18 -16.45 9.78
C THR A 167 -16.68 -16.86 11.17
N GLN A 168 -17.13 -18.12 11.35
CA GLN A 168 -17.46 -18.68 12.66
C GLN A 168 -16.23 -18.90 13.56
N HIS A 169 -15.00 -18.89 13.00
CA HIS A 169 -13.77 -19.02 13.78
C HIS A 169 -13.16 -17.66 14.18
N LEU A 170 -13.64 -16.53 13.63
CA LEU A 170 -13.12 -15.17 13.88
C LEU A 170 -13.31 -14.71 15.35
N PRO A 171 -12.52 -13.75 15.86
CA PRO A 171 -12.46 -13.44 17.29
C PRO A 171 -13.64 -12.62 17.83
N TRP A 172 -14.59 -12.28 16.96
CA TRP A 172 -15.89 -11.68 17.28
C TRP A 172 -17.06 -12.66 17.07
N ALA A 173 -16.78 -13.90 16.68
CA ALA A 173 -17.76 -14.97 16.55
C ALA A 173 -18.38 -15.30 17.92
N VAL A 174 -19.68 -15.63 17.92
CA VAL A 174 -20.44 -15.98 19.13
C VAL A 174 -21.48 -17.03 18.77
N ASP A 175 -21.36 -18.21 19.39
CA ASP A 175 -22.31 -19.31 19.21
C ASP A 175 -23.76 -18.87 19.45
N GLY A 176 -24.66 -19.28 18.55
CA GLY A 176 -26.08 -18.93 18.62
C GLY A 176 -26.44 -17.49 18.22
N VAL A 177 -25.46 -16.65 17.85
CA VAL A 177 -25.70 -15.29 17.33
C VAL A 177 -25.23 -15.21 15.88
N ASN A 178 -26.11 -14.76 14.97
CA ASN A 178 -25.82 -14.62 13.54
C ASN A 178 -25.20 -15.91 12.95
N ASP A 179 -25.88 -17.05 13.13
CA ASP A 179 -25.42 -18.38 12.72
C ASP A 179 -24.00 -18.72 13.18
N GLY A 180 -23.62 -18.27 14.38
CA GLY A 180 -22.30 -18.46 14.99
C GLY A 180 -21.28 -17.37 14.67
N LYS A 181 -21.51 -16.56 13.62
CA LYS A 181 -20.59 -15.48 13.18
C LYS A 181 -20.53 -14.29 14.14
N GLY A 182 -21.44 -14.23 15.12
CA GLY A 182 -21.46 -13.19 16.14
C GLY A 182 -22.07 -11.85 15.70
N PRO A 183 -22.26 -10.91 16.65
CA PRO A 183 -23.04 -9.69 16.45
C PRO A 183 -22.33 -8.58 15.67
N PHE A 184 -21.01 -8.70 15.44
CA PHE A 184 -20.22 -7.72 14.68
C PHE A 184 -19.97 -8.16 13.22
N GLU A 185 -20.41 -9.35 12.83
CA GLU A 185 -20.29 -9.84 11.45
C GLU A 185 -21.57 -9.59 10.64
N LYS A 186 -21.48 -9.51 9.30
CA LYS A 186 -22.66 -9.31 8.43
C LYS A 186 -23.68 -10.46 8.58
N SER A 187 -24.97 -10.12 8.53
CA SER A 187 -26.08 -11.08 8.62
C SER A 187 -26.14 -11.98 7.38
N LEU A 188 -26.22 -11.39 6.20
CA LEU A 188 -25.99 -12.06 4.92
C LEU A 188 -24.49 -11.97 4.58
N PHE A 189 -23.85 -13.12 4.36
CA PHE A 189 -22.55 -13.17 3.70
C PHE A 189 -22.80 -13.39 2.21
N GLU A 190 -22.68 -12.33 1.41
CA GLU A 190 -22.59 -12.48 -0.04
C GLU A 190 -21.17 -12.90 -0.40
N ALA A 191 -21.05 -14.01 -1.13
CA ALA A 191 -19.79 -14.55 -1.57
C ALA A 191 -19.14 -13.62 -2.60
N PRO A 192 -18.01 -12.94 -2.27
CA PRO A 192 -17.34 -12.09 -3.24
C PRO A 192 -16.63 -12.94 -4.28
N ASP A 193 -16.68 -12.50 -5.53
CA ASP A 193 -15.94 -13.14 -6.61
C ASP A 193 -14.46 -12.78 -6.48
N PHE A 194 -13.69 -13.71 -5.91
CA PHE A 194 -12.24 -13.59 -5.73
C PHE A 194 -11.52 -13.92 -7.04
N THR A 195 -10.54 -13.11 -7.41
CA THR A 195 -9.64 -13.42 -8.53
C THR A 195 -8.20 -13.15 -8.10
N SER A 196 -7.37 -14.20 -8.07
CA SER A 196 -5.92 -14.03 -7.96
C SER A 196 -5.38 -13.56 -9.29
N VAL A 197 -4.51 -12.55 -9.29
CA VAL A 197 -4.06 -11.88 -10.52
C VAL A 197 -2.56 -11.63 -10.48
N HIS A 198 -1.83 -12.15 -11.48
CA HIS A 198 -0.48 -11.67 -11.78
C HIS A 198 -0.60 -10.34 -12.52
N ALA A 199 -0.13 -9.25 -11.90
CA ALA A 199 -0.21 -7.92 -12.45
C ALA A 199 0.68 -7.77 -13.70
N LEU A 200 0.08 -7.36 -14.82
CA LEU A 200 0.78 -6.98 -16.05
C LEU A 200 0.98 -5.46 -16.15
N ALA A 201 0.04 -4.69 -15.61
CA ALA A 201 0.10 -3.23 -15.52
C ALA A 201 -0.82 -2.74 -14.40
N VAL A 202 -0.31 -1.85 -13.55
CA VAL A 202 -1.07 -1.15 -12.50
C VAL A 202 -0.79 0.34 -12.65
N CYS A 203 -1.82 1.12 -12.94
CA CYS A 203 -1.74 2.54 -13.26
C CYS A 203 -2.51 3.32 -12.20
N GLY A 204 -1.79 4.07 -11.37
CA GLY A 204 -2.27 4.88 -10.26
C GLY A 204 -1.07 5.37 -9.43
N SER A 205 -1.30 6.27 -8.48
CA SER A 205 -0.28 6.83 -7.58
C SER A 205 0.33 5.79 -6.61
N ILE A 206 -0.38 4.68 -6.39
CA ILE A 206 0.01 3.57 -5.52
C ILE A 206 -0.22 2.23 -6.26
N VAL A 207 0.77 1.34 -6.23
CA VAL A 207 0.62 -0.07 -6.66
C VAL A 207 0.20 -0.89 -5.44
N PHE A 208 -1.11 -1.06 -5.27
CA PHE A 208 -1.73 -1.80 -4.15
C PHE A 208 -1.41 -3.30 -4.17
N GLU A 209 -1.33 -3.92 -2.99
CA GLU A 209 -1.12 -5.37 -2.83
C GLU A 209 -2.44 -6.17 -3.05
N ALA A 210 -3.58 -5.57 -2.71
CA ALA A 210 -4.93 -6.10 -2.96
C ALA A 210 -5.96 -4.96 -3.11
N ALA A 211 -7.11 -5.24 -3.73
CA ALA A 211 -8.20 -4.27 -3.91
C ALA A 211 -9.59 -4.91 -3.72
N ASN A 212 -10.55 -4.11 -3.23
CA ASN A 212 -11.94 -4.50 -2.98
C ASN A 212 -12.89 -3.54 -3.72
N LEU A 213 -13.47 -3.97 -4.83
CA LEU A 213 -14.14 -3.08 -5.80
C LEU A 213 -15.51 -3.63 -6.27
N PRO A 214 -16.46 -2.78 -6.72
CA PRO A 214 -16.37 -1.32 -6.84
C PRO A 214 -16.63 -0.60 -5.51
N ASN A 215 -16.34 0.70 -5.48
CA ASN A 215 -16.60 1.59 -4.34
C ASN A 215 -18.01 2.23 -4.35
N TYR A 216 -18.93 1.73 -5.18
CA TYR A 216 -20.31 2.20 -5.26
C TYR A 216 -21.23 1.37 -4.35
N GLU A 217 -21.61 1.90 -3.18
CA GLU A 217 -22.34 1.11 -2.17
C GLU A 217 -23.64 0.48 -2.69
N TYR A 218 -24.41 1.17 -3.55
CA TYR A 218 -25.62 0.58 -4.15
C TYR A 218 -25.34 -0.66 -5.01
N ILE A 219 -24.16 -0.76 -5.65
CA ILE A 219 -23.75 -1.97 -6.37
C ILE A 219 -23.34 -3.04 -5.36
N ARG A 220 -22.59 -2.67 -4.32
CA ARG A 220 -22.15 -3.57 -3.24
C ARG A 220 -23.32 -4.18 -2.45
N GLU A 221 -24.45 -3.46 -2.37
CA GLU A 221 -25.70 -3.88 -1.71
C GLU A 221 -26.67 -4.68 -2.61
N THR A 222 -26.58 -4.56 -3.94
CA THR A 222 -27.56 -5.18 -4.87
C THR A 222 -26.96 -6.21 -5.83
N CYS A 223 -25.64 -6.19 -6.01
CA CYS A 223 -24.88 -6.96 -7.01
C CYS A 223 -23.58 -7.55 -6.45
N GLY A 224 -23.26 -7.33 -5.18
CA GLY A 224 -22.01 -7.74 -4.54
C GLY A 224 -20.76 -6.96 -4.99
N PHE A 225 -19.59 -7.53 -4.70
CA PHE A 225 -18.27 -6.92 -4.96
C PHE A 225 -17.21 -8.00 -5.25
N LYS A 226 -16.06 -7.58 -5.75
CA LYS A 226 -14.89 -8.41 -6.04
C LYS A 226 -13.73 -8.14 -5.10
N ASN A 227 -12.92 -9.17 -4.87
CA ASN A 227 -11.60 -9.07 -4.26
C ASN A 227 -10.54 -9.45 -5.29
N VAL A 228 -9.50 -8.62 -5.42
CA VAL A 228 -8.32 -8.87 -6.25
C VAL A 228 -7.08 -8.87 -5.37
N VAL A 229 -6.15 -9.77 -5.65
CA VAL A 229 -4.82 -9.84 -5.00
C VAL A 229 -3.75 -9.85 -6.09
N LEU A 230 -2.69 -9.05 -5.93
CA LEU A 230 -1.61 -8.92 -6.91
C LEU A 230 -0.37 -9.72 -6.50
N VAL A 231 -0.34 -11.01 -6.86
CA VAL A 231 0.60 -12.00 -6.30
C VAL A 231 2.07 -11.62 -6.50
N ASN A 232 2.45 -11.16 -7.70
CA ASN A 232 3.82 -10.75 -8.01
C ASN A 232 4.27 -9.46 -7.28
N ARG A 233 3.35 -8.69 -6.69
CA ARG A 233 3.68 -7.54 -5.83
C ARG A 233 3.93 -7.97 -4.37
N LEU A 234 3.36 -9.11 -3.92
CA LEU A 234 3.54 -9.66 -2.57
C LEU A 234 4.94 -10.25 -2.33
N SER A 235 5.54 -10.86 -3.36
CA SER A 235 6.80 -11.60 -3.24
C SER A 235 8.04 -10.74 -2.93
N ALA A 236 7.95 -9.41 -3.10
CA ALA A 236 9.12 -8.51 -3.10
C ALA A 236 9.62 -8.05 -1.71
N ASN A 237 8.85 -8.27 -0.63
CA ASN A 237 8.99 -7.49 0.62
C ASN A 237 9.57 -8.24 1.85
N ASN A 238 10.05 -9.49 1.73
CA ASN A 238 10.07 -10.42 2.88
C ASN A 238 11.46 -10.73 3.46
N ASN A 239 11.67 -10.41 4.75
CA ASN A 239 12.69 -11.00 5.64
C ASN A 239 12.15 -10.92 7.10
N PRO A 240 12.49 -11.82 8.05
CA PRO A 240 11.56 -12.23 9.10
C PRO A 240 11.91 -11.71 10.50
N LYS A 241 11.04 -12.02 11.48
CA LYS A 241 11.25 -12.11 12.97
C LYS A 241 10.12 -11.53 13.89
N LEU A 242 8.85 -11.66 13.47
CA LEU A 242 7.70 -12.29 14.20
C LEU A 242 7.10 -11.76 15.57
N PRO A 243 5.74 -11.89 15.82
CA PRO A 243 4.98 -12.12 17.10
C PRO A 243 5.16 -11.43 18.51
N CYS A 244 4.33 -11.59 19.60
CA CYS A 244 2.83 -11.57 19.80
C CYS A 244 2.29 -11.62 21.30
N TYR A 245 1.17 -10.98 21.71
CA TYR A 245 -0.08 -11.58 22.31
C TYR A 245 -0.95 -11.16 23.61
N TRP A 246 -2.13 -10.49 23.43
CA TRP A 246 -3.56 -10.66 23.97
C TRP A 246 -4.13 -10.62 25.43
N GLN A 247 -5.02 -9.65 25.75
CA GLN A 247 -6.09 -9.73 26.82
C GLN A 247 -7.47 -8.97 26.61
N ASN A 248 -8.60 -9.46 27.22
CA ASN A 248 -10.04 -9.04 27.01
C ASN A 248 -10.95 -8.91 28.28
N PRO A 249 -12.15 -8.24 28.22
CA PRO A 249 -13.44 -8.98 28.31
C PRO A 249 -14.70 -8.38 27.58
N PRO A 250 -15.59 -9.21 26.98
CA PRO A 250 -17.04 -8.99 26.85
C PRO A 250 -17.74 -8.25 28.00
N ILE A 251 -18.55 -7.21 27.73
CA ILE A 251 -18.09 -5.80 27.86
C ILE A 251 -17.47 -5.36 26.50
N SER A 252 -17.21 -4.08 26.20
CA SER A 252 -16.30 -3.82 25.06
C SER A 252 -14.95 -4.43 25.46
N PRO A 253 -14.32 -5.33 24.67
CA PRO A 253 -13.18 -6.16 25.08
C PRO A 253 -12.00 -5.47 25.77
N ILE A 254 -11.96 -4.14 25.78
CA ILE A 254 -10.91 -3.28 26.27
C ILE A 254 -11.31 -2.55 27.58
N SER A 255 -12.59 -2.29 27.84
CA SER A 255 -13.03 -1.04 28.50
C SER A 255 -13.76 -1.14 29.85
N GLY A 256 -14.21 -2.33 30.26
CA GLY A 256 -15.05 -2.50 31.45
C GLY A 256 -16.56 -2.19 31.28
N LYS A 257 -17.02 -1.68 30.12
CA LYS A 257 -18.35 -1.06 29.94
C LYS A 257 -19.07 -1.43 28.62
N PRO A 258 -20.40 -1.16 28.49
CA PRO A 258 -21.13 -1.25 27.21
C PRO A 258 -20.64 -0.25 26.15
N VAL A 259 -20.96 -0.53 24.88
CA VAL A 259 -20.68 0.34 23.73
C VAL A 259 -21.62 1.56 23.72
N THR A 260 -21.11 2.75 23.37
CA THR A 260 -21.86 4.01 23.37
C THR A 260 -21.74 4.85 22.08
N SER A 261 -21.04 4.36 21.06
CA SER A 261 -20.74 5.07 19.79
C SER A 261 -21.26 4.28 18.56
N HIS A 262 -21.59 5.01 17.49
CA HIS A 262 -22.05 4.49 16.19
C HIS A 262 -21.95 5.58 15.11
N TYR A 263 -22.03 5.20 13.82
CA TYR A 263 -22.11 6.14 12.70
C TYR A 263 -23.44 6.89 12.69
N LEU A 264 -23.41 8.19 12.44
CA LEU A 264 -24.60 9.01 12.21
C LEU A 264 -25.03 8.95 10.74
N LEU A 265 -26.28 9.34 10.45
CA LEU A 265 -26.82 9.36 9.08
C LEU A 265 -25.96 10.24 8.16
N GLY A 266 -25.42 9.65 7.09
CA GLY A 266 -24.52 10.31 6.14
C GLY A 266 -23.02 10.19 6.49
N GLN A 267 -22.65 9.58 7.62
CA GLN A 267 -21.26 9.27 7.92
C GLN A 267 -20.85 7.91 7.33
N THR A 268 -19.76 7.91 6.57
CA THR A 268 -19.05 6.72 6.08
C THR A 268 -17.79 6.45 6.93
N TRP A 269 -17.21 5.24 6.81
CA TRP A 269 -15.87 4.90 7.29
C TRP A 269 -14.85 5.99 6.93
N GLY A 270 -14.83 6.38 5.65
CA GLY A 270 -14.06 7.50 5.10
C GLY A 270 -14.20 8.79 5.91
N SER A 271 -15.43 9.25 6.09
CA SER A 271 -15.73 10.54 6.75
C SER A 271 -15.38 10.61 8.24
N VAL A 272 -15.28 9.47 8.93
CA VAL A 272 -15.03 9.42 10.39
C VAL A 272 -13.57 9.13 10.70
N PHE A 273 -12.91 8.23 9.97
CA PHE A 273 -11.53 7.83 10.24
C PHE A 273 -10.49 8.61 9.41
N GLY A 274 -10.90 9.23 8.30
CA GLY A 274 -10.04 10.07 7.47
C GLY A 274 -8.77 9.33 7.02
N ARG A 275 -7.59 9.88 7.32
CA ARG A 275 -6.30 9.32 6.89
C ARG A 275 -6.02 7.89 7.43
N LEU A 276 -6.65 7.47 8.52
CA LEU A 276 -6.48 6.11 9.06
C LEU A 276 -7.20 5.01 8.27
N VAL A 277 -8.06 5.37 7.30
CA VAL A 277 -8.94 4.46 6.55
C VAL A 277 -8.20 3.31 5.86
N GLY A 278 -7.06 3.59 5.24
CA GLY A 278 -6.21 2.56 4.61
C GLY A 278 -5.50 1.74 5.67
N MET A 279 -4.57 2.36 6.41
CA MET A 279 -3.70 1.73 7.41
C MET A 279 -4.45 0.79 8.37
N VAL A 280 -5.60 1.23 8.92
CA VAL A 280 -6.37 0.44 9.88
C VAL A 280 -7.10 -0.72 9.21
N GLU A 281 -7.59 -0.56 7.98
CA GLU A 281 -8.26 -1.66 7.26
C GLU A 281 -7.26 -2.71 6.77
N GLU A 282 -6.06 -2.30 6.33
CA GLU A 282 -4.93 -3.18 6.01
C GLU A 282 -4.48 -3.98 7.23
N CYS A 283 -4.18 -3.31 8.35
CA CYS A 283 -3.79 -3.99 9.58
C CYS A 283 -4.90 -4.95 10.06
N ARG A 284 -6.17 -4.54 9.98
CA ARG A 284 -7.31 -5.42 10.28
C ARG A 284 -7.39 -6.63 9.33
N ALA A 285 -7.08 -6.48 8.05
CA ALA A 285 -7.07 -7.58 7.09
C ALA A 285 -5.91 -8.57 7.35
N ILE A 286 -4.71 -8.05 7.59
CA ILE A 286 -3.50 -8.84 7.90
C ILE A 286 -3.68 -9.61 9.22
N LEU A 287 -4.30 -8.97 10.22
CA LEU A 287 -4.66 -9.63 11.46
C LEU A 287 -5.65 -10.79 11.26
N VAL A 288 -6.52 -10.78 10.24
CA VAL A 288 -7.40 -11.93 9.93
C VAL A 288 -6.58 -13.13 9.45
N SER A 289 -5.64 -12.95 8.52
CA SER A 289 -4.79 -14.06 8.05
C SER A 289 -3.90 -14.61 9.16
N GLU A 290 -3.22 -13.73 9.91
CA GLU A 290 -2.40 -14.10 11.06
C GLU A 290 -3.21 -14.86 12.13
N TYR A 291 -4.45 -14.45 12.39
CA TYR A 291 -5.32 -15.10 13.37
C TYR A 291 -5.77 -16.52 12.97
N LEU A 292 -5.93 -16.75 11.67
CA LEU A 292 -6.44 -18.01 11.13
C LEU A 292 -5.33 -18.97 10.67
N MET A 293 -4.06 -18.59 10.80
CA MET A 293 -2.90 -19.33 10.25
C MET A 293 -2.69 -20.74 10.86
N ASP A 294 -3.31 -21.06 11.98
CA ASP A 294 -3.32 -22.40 12.61
C ASP A 294 -4.54 -23.26 12.24
N ASP A 295 -5.50 -22.74 11.46
CA ASP A 295 -6.70 -23.49 11.06
C ASP A 295 -6.33 -24.54 10.01
N LYS A 296 -6.24 -25.80 10.44
CA LYS A 296 -5.90 -26.93 9.57
C LYS A 296 -6.85 -27.12 8.38
N LYS A 297 -8.11 -26.67 8.46
CA LYS A 297 -9.04 -26.73 7.31
C LYS A 297 -8.68 -25.65 6.29
N LEU A 298 -8.39 -24.44 6.76
CA LEU A 298 -7.94 -23.33 5.92
C LEU A 298 -6.62 -23.68 5.22
N LEU A 299 -5.63 -24.14 5.98
CA LEU A 299 -4.34 -24.64 5.49
C LEU A 299 -4.54 -25.73 4.40
N GLY A 300 -5.43 -26.69 4.65
CA GLY A 300 -5.76 -27.76 3.70
C GLY A 300 -6.39 -27.29 2.38
N ILE A 301 -7.02 -26.10 2.33
CA ILE A 301 -7.54 -25.51 1.08
C ILE A 301 -6.39 -25.05 0.17
N PHE A 302 -5.25 -24.65 0.75
CA PHE A 302 -4.05 -24.23 0.02
C PHE A 302 -3.06 -25.38 -0.26
N GLY A 303 -3.25 -26.53 0.39
CA GLY A 303 -2.44 -27.75 0.20
C GLY A 303 -1.63 -28.17 1.43
N TYR A 304 -1.61 -27.35 2.49
CA TYR A 304 -0.85 -27.63 3.70
C TYR A 304 -1.61 -28.60 4.62
N THR A 305 -0.92 -29.64 5.07
CA THR A 305 -1.43 -30.73 5.91
C THR A 305 -0.41 -31.08 7.00
N ASP A 306 -0.72 -32.04 7.88
CA ASP A 306 0.24 -32.52 8.88
C ASP A 306 1.43 -33.30 8.27
N ASP A 307 1.36 -33.66 6.99
CA ASP A 307 2.40 -34.36 6.23
C ASP A 307 3.12 -33.45 5.19
N SER A 308 2.76 -32.16 5.06
CA SER A 308 3.41 -31.22 4.14
C SER A 308 4.51 -30.42 4.83
N GLU A 309 5.65 -30.24 4.15
CA GLU A 309 6.63 -29.22 4.55
C GLU A 309 6.20 -27.84 4.01
N ILE A 310 6.36 -26.80 4.83
CA ILE A 310 6.29 -25.40 4.40
C ILE A 310 7.71 -24.98 4.03
N ILE A 311 7.93 -24.60 2.77
CA ILE A 311 9.23 -24.15 2.25
C ILE A 311 9.39 -22.63 2.37
N ALA A 312 10.59 -22.12 2.06
CA ALA A 312 10.87 -20.69 2.15
C ALA A 312 9.98 -19.86 1.21
N ASP A 313 9.69 -20.39 0.03
CA ASP A 313 8.93 -19.73 -1.05
C ASP A 313 7.43 -19.59 -0.74
N ASP A 314 6.93 -20.34 0.26
CA ASP A 314 5.52 -20.32 0.69
C ASP A 314 5.16 -19.09 1.55
N CYS A 315 6.17 -18.35 2.05
CA CYS A 315 5.98 -17.27 3.02
C CYS A 315 5.74 -15.90 2.36
N THR A 316 4.49 -15.42 2.38
CA THR A 316 4.10 -14.06 1.91
C THR A 316 3.75 -13.12 3.07
N TYR A 317 4.23 -11.88 3.04
CA TYR A 317 3.92 -10.80 4.01
C TYR A 317 3.63 -9.46 3.28
N THR A 318 2.99 -8.51 3.98
CA THR A 318 2.26 -7.36 3.39
C THR A 318 2.30 -6.10 4.26
N THR A 319 2.50 -4.92 3.67
CA THR A 319 2.58 -3.57 4.31
C THR A 319 3.28 -3.45 5.69
N ALA A 320 4.43 -2.77 5.72
CA ALA A 320 5.31 -2.67 6.89
C ALA A 320 4.64 -2.05 8.14
N ASN A 321 3.82 -1.00 7.95
CA ASN A 321 3.16 -0.28 9.04
C ASN A 321 2.21 -1.19 9.83
N ALA A 322 1.47 -2.06 9.13
CA ALA A 322 0.60 -3.04 9.75
C ALA A 322 1.40 -4.11 10.53
N HIS A 323 2.40 -4.74 9.91
CA HIS A 323 3.20 -5.75 10.62
C HIS A 323 4.02 -5.19 11.78
N PHE A 324 4.43 -3.91 11.74
CA PHE A 324 5.07 -3.24 12.87
C PHE A 324 4.07 -2.95 14.00
N SER A 325 2.89 -2.38 13.68
CA SER A 325 1.85 -2.10 14.69
C SER A 325 1.32 -3.36 15.36
N ILE A 326 1.33 -4.45 14.59
CA ILE A 326 1.27 -5.83 15.06
C ILE A 326 2.46 -6.03 16.01
N LEU A 327 3.70 -6.25 15.54
CA LEU A 327 4.91 -6.53 16.35
C LEU A 327 5.04 -5.73 17.66
N GLU A 328 4.64 -4.45 17.72
CA GLU A 328 4.62 -3.65 18.95
C GLU A 328 3.52 -4.05 19.95
N HIS A 329 2.24 -4.08 19.57
CA HIS A 329 1.16 -4.57 20.46
C HIS A 329 1.48 -6.00 20.96
N LEU A 330 2.19 -6.71 20.11
CA LEU A 330 2.62 -8.07 20.24
C LEU A 330 3.79 -8.27 21.20
N LEU A 331 4.79 -7.38 21.23
CA LEU A 331 5.80 -7.34 22.29
C LEU A 331 5.20 -6.93 23.64
N GLN A 332 4.24 -6.01 23.63
CA GLN A 332 3.65 -5.40 24.82
C GLN A 332 2.68 -6.31 25.59
N ASP A 333 1.68 -6.89 24.93
CA ASP A 333 0.62 -7.70 25.59
C ASP A 333 1.08 -9.16 25.85
N GLY A 334 2.20 -9.57 25.22
CA GLY A 334 2.43 -10.92 24.70
C GLY A 334 2.63 -12.14 25.59
N GLY A 335 2.55 -12.00 26.91
CA GLY A 335 2.98 -13.06 27.85
C GLY A 335 4.42 -13.56 27.61
N GLY A 336 5.23 -12.82 26.84
CA GLY A 336 6.56 -13.17 26.39
C GLY A 336 6.66 -14.51 25.63
N VAL A 337 5.91 -14.69 24.54
CA VAL A 337 6.32 -15.64 23.46
C VAL A 337 7.55 -15.13 22.71
N ILE A 338 7.58 -13.82 22.47
CA ILE A 338 8.57 -13.11 21.69
C ILE A 338 9.25 -12.10 22.60
N ARG A 339 10.55 -11.98 22.35
CA ARG A 339 11.44 -10.97 22.91
C ARG A 339 12.45 -10.63 21.84
N ILE A 340 12.62 -9.34 21.56
CA ILE A 340 13.76 -8.84 20.79
C ILE A 340 14.94 -8.70 21.77
N ALA A 341 16.10 -9.18 21.35
CA ALA A 341 17.40 -8.92 21.97
C ALA A 341 18.29 -8.23 20.94
N HIS A 342 18.90 -7.12 21.34
CA HIS A 342 19.79 -6.31 20.51
C HIS A 342 21.17 -6.29 21.16
N ASP A 343 22.21 -6.66 20.40
CA ASP A 343 23.60 -6.47 20.81
C ASP A 343 24.18 -5.25 20.08
N PRO A 344 24.41 -4.12 20.79
CA PRO A 344 24.95 -2.90 20.18
C PRO A 344 26.46 -2.98 19.90
N THR A 345 27.15 -4.05 20.29
CA THR A 345 28.58 -4.27 20.00
C THR A 345 28.78 -5.10 18.74
N GLU A 346 27.89 -6.05 18.46
CA GLU A 346 27.83 -6.77 17.17
C GLU A 346 26.91 -6.10 16.13
N SER A 347 26.17 -5.06 16.52
CA SER A 347 25.11 -4.43 15.69
C SER A 347 24.05 -5.45 15.24
N SER A 348 23.70 -6.41 16.10
CA SER A 348 22.90 -7.59 15.74
C SER A 348 21.57 -7.65 16.49
N LEU A 349 20.51 -8.09 15.78
CA LEU A 349 19.15 -8.19 16.33
C LEU A 349 18.63 -9.63 16.22
N THR A 350 18.35 -10.21 17.37
CA THR A 350 17.82 -11.57 17.53
C THR A 350 16.41 -11.51 18.09
N VAL A 351 15.49 -12.30 17.54
CA VAL A 351 14.14 -12.44 18.09
C VAL A 351 13.87 -13.89 18.41
N HIS A 352 13.43 -14.15 19.63
CA HIS A 352 13.17 -15.49 20.13
C HIS A 352 11.69 -15.81 20.00
N VAL A 353 11.30 -16.99 19.49
CA VAL A 353 9.90 -17.37 19.28
C VAL A 353 9.57 -18.65 20.06
N ASP A 354 8.88 -18.54 21.20
CA ASP A 354 8.37 -19.70 21.94
C ASP A 354 7.11 -20.29 21.27
N ARG A 355 7.29 -21.15 20.26
CA ARG A 355 6.20 -21.82 19.53
C ARG A 355 5.14 -22.47 20.44
N ARG A 356 5.49 -22.94 21.64
CA ARG A 356 4.56 -23.55 22.61
C ARG A 356 3.53 -22.56 23.15
N LYS A 357 3.84 -21.26 23.07
CA LYS A 357 2.93 -20.16 23.42
C LYS A 357 2.06 -19.69 22.25
N PHE A 358 2.33 -20.09 20.99
CA PHE A 358 1.61 -19.61 19.79
C PHE A 358 0.11 -19.91 19.79
N VAL A 359 -0.35 -20.95 20.49
CA VAL A 359 -1.79 -21.21 20.68
C VAL A 359 -2.29 -20.69 22.03
N SER A 360 -1.56 -20.96 23.12
CA SER A 360 -2.04 -20.79 24.50
C SER A 360 -2.04 -19.34 24.98
N HIS A 361 -0.86 -18.72 25.02
CA HIS A 361 -0.71 -17.29 25.20
C HIS A 361 -0.94 -16.58 23.87
N GLY A 362 -1.54 -17.26 22.90
CA GLY A 362 -1.17 -17.16 21.50
C GLY A 362 -2.04 -16.31 20.61
N LYS A 363 -2.28 -16.84 19.40
CA LYS A 363 -3.35 -16.55 18.43
C LYS A 363 -4.49 -15.66 18.93
N LEU A 364 -4.91 -15.83 20.18
CA LEU A 364 -5.94 -15.06 20.99
C LEU A 364 -5.61 -13.53 20.49
N ALA A 365 -4.37 -13.08 20.17
CA ALA A 365 -3.99 -11.65 19.86
C ALA A 365 -4.33 -10.82 18.52
N LEU A 366 -3.92 -11.92 17.88
CA LEU A 366 -4.18 -11.91 16.46
C LEU A 366 -5.70 -11.80 16.32
N GLY A 367 -6.44 -12.43 17.25
CA GLY A 367 -7.85 -12.20 17.51
C GLY A 367 -8.23 -10.91 18.28
N ARG A 368 -7.48 -10.47 19.29
CA ARG A 368 -7.91 -9.35 20.15
C ARG A 368 -7.61 -8.01 19.52
N TYR A 369 -6.41 -7.77 19.02
CA TYR A 369 -6.11 -6.61 18.19
C TYR A 369 -7.10 -6.49 17.02
N LEU A 370 -7.34 -7.61 16.31
CA LEU A 370 -8.36 -7.73 15.28
C LEU A 370 -9.76 -7.33 15.77
N CYS A 371 -10.16 -7.82 16.95
CA CYS A 371 -11.43 -7.49 17.59
C CYS A 371 -11.48 -6.02 18.06
N ARG A 372 -10.36 -5.41 18.49
CA ARG A 372 -10.27 -3.97 18.80
C ARG A 372 -10.51 -3.14 17.54
N LEU A 373 -9.71 -3.34 16.49
CA LEU A 373 -9.83 -2.61 15.23
C LEU A 373 -11.20 -2.81 14.58
N HIS A 374 -11.68 -4.05 14.52
CA HIS A 374 -12.97 -4.36 13.91
C HIS A 374 -14.16 -3.81 14.71
N ILE A 375 -14.16 -3.87 16.04
CA ILE A 375 -15.23 -3.27 16.84
C ILE A 375 -15.21 -1.75 16.70
N TRP A 376 -14.06 -1.08 16.85
CA TRP A 376 -13.99 0.38 16.70
C TRP A 376 -14.42 0.86 15.31
N ARG A 377 -14.01 0.13 14.26
CA ARG A 377 -14.49 0.32 12.88
C ARG A 377 -16.00 0.15 12.77
N CYS A 378 -16.61 -0.82 13.44
CA CYS A 378 -18.06 -1.01 13.44
C CYS A 378 -18.82 0.03 14.29
N THR A 379 -18.21 0.58 15.35
CA THR A 379 -18.84 1.51 16.29
C THR A 379 -18.46 2.98 16.07
N ALA A 380 -17.84 3.31 14.93
CA ALA A 380 -17.37 4.66 14.59
C ALA A 380 -16.38 5.28 15.62
N ASP A 381 -15.68 4.46 16.41
CA ASP A 381 -14.83 4.92 17.51
C ASP A 381 -13.40 5.23 17.04
N VAL A 382 -13.29 6.30 16.24
CA VAL A 382 -11.99 6.82 15.78
C VAL A 382 -11.12 7.32 16.93
N ALA A 383 -11.70 7.74 18.06
CA ALA A 383 -10.93 8.27 19.19
C ALA A 383 -10.11 7.17 19.87
N SER A 384 -10.76 6.08 20.30
CA SER A 384 -10.08 4.92 20.88
C SER A 384 -9.14 4.25 19.88
N CYS A 385 -9.53 4.21 18.60
CA CYS A 385 -8.67 3.66 17.56
C CYS A 385 -7.40 4.49 17.35
N LYS A 386 -7.47 5.83 17.39
CA LYS A 386 -6.30 6.71 17.29
C LYS A 386 -5.35 6.53 18.46
N GLU A 387 -5.87 6.66 19.68
CA GLU A 387 -5.12 6.56 20.94
C GLU A 387 -4.34 5.24 21.05
N PHE A 388 -4.87 4.16 20.46
CA PHE A 388 -4.20 2.86 20.44
C PHE A 388 -3.34 2.60 19.19
N TYR A 389 -3.78 2.99 17.99
CA TYR A 389 -3.13 2.60 16.73
C TYR A 389 -1.96 3.51 16.36
N GLU A 390 -2.07 4.82 16.59
CA GLU A 390 -1.04 5.79 16.21
C GLU A 390 0.30 5.55 16.95
N PRO A 391 0.35 5.25 18.26
CA PRO A 391 1.60 4.90 18.94
C PRO A 391 2.22 3.58 18.48
N LEU A 392 1.40 2.62 18.04
CA LEU A 392 1.88 1.33 17.54
C LEU A 392 2.51 1.44 16.14
N CYS A 393 2.19 2.50 15.39
CA CYS A 393 2.75 2.75 14.05
C CYS A 393 3.94 3.72 14.06
N ALA A 394 4.39 4.18 15.23
CA ALA A 394 5.42 5.22 15.34
C ALA A 394 6.83 4.67 15.07
N ILE A 395 7.34 4.89 13.86
CA ILE A 395 8.70 4.53 13.42
C ILE A 395 9.50 5.80 13.15
N GLU A 396 10.77 5.86 13.57
CA GLU A 396 11.70 6.91 13.15
C GLU A 396 12.39 6.51 11.82
N GLY A 397 11.85 6.99 10.70
CA GLY A 397 12.44 6.85 9.35
C GLY A 397 11.43 6.46 8.27
N GLU A 398 11.50 7.12 7.11
CA GLU A 398 10.72 6.78 5.91
C GLU A 398 11.47 5.74 5.06
N TYR A 399 10.79 4.68 4.62
CA TYR A 399 11.34 3.63 3.74
C TYR A 399 10.40 3.39 2.55
N GLU A 400 10.78 3.92 1.38
CA GLU A 400 10.00 3.81 0.14
C GLU A 400 10.39 2.57 -0.69
N TRP A 401 9.40 1.87 -1.24
CA TRP A 401 9.60 0.78 -2.20
C TRP A 401 9.15 1.21 -3.61
N LYS A 402 10.02 1.04 -4.61
CA LYS A 402 9.72 1.31 -6.02
C LYS A 402 9.49 -0.02 -6.76
N PHE A 403 8.59 -0.02 -7.74
CA PHE A 403 8.27 -1.21 -8.52
C PHE A 403 8.43 -0.96 -10.01
N VAL A 404 9.29 -1.76 -10.66
CA VAL A 404 9.59 -1.63 -12.10
C VAL A 404 8.58 -2.47 -12.88
N GLN A 405 7.71 -1.81 -13.65
CA GLN A 405 6.67 -2.50 -14.40
C GLN A 405 7.13 -2.84 -15.83
N PRO A 406 6.84 -4.06 -16.33
CA PRO A 406 7.16 -4.45 -17.70
C PRO A 406 6.30 -3.70 -18.72
N ASN A 407 6.66 -3.79 -20.00
CA ASN A 407 5.85 -3.32 -21.12
C ASN A 407 5.34 -4.49 -21.97
N THR A 408 4.33 -4.23 -22.80
CA THR A 408 3.76 -5.23 -23.73
C THR A 408 3.87 -4.73 -25.17
N LEU A 409 4.70 -5.40 -25.95
CA LEU A 409 5.00 -5.07 -27.35
C LEU A 409 4.13 -5.94 -28.27
N VAL A 410 3.72 -5.40 -29.43
CA VAL A 410 2.82 -6.08 -30.38
C VAL A 410 3.53 -6.30 -31.71
N ASN A 411 4.03 -7.51 -31.91
CA ASN A 411 4.77 -7.92 -33.10
C ASN A 411 3.87 -8.76 -34.02
N GLY A 412 3.04 -8.07 -34.79
CA GLY A 412 2.02 -8.69 -35.63
C GLY A 412 0.89 -9.29 -34.80
N ASP A 413 0.68 -10.59 -34.92
CA ASP A 413 -0.31 -11.35 -34.13
C ASP A 413 0.23 -11.82 -32.76
N VAL A 414 1.49 -11.54 -32.44
CA VAL A 414 2.16 -11.93 -31.18
C VAL A 414 2.24 -10.73 -30.23
N VAL A 415 2.03 -10.98 -28.93
CA VAL A 415 2.30 -10.02 -27.85
C VAL A 415 3.45 -10.54 -27.00
N GLU A 416 4.48 -9.72 -26.83
CA GLU A 416 5.71 -10.04 -26.09
C GLU A 416 5.81 -9.12 -24.86
N MET A 417 6.45 -9.59 -23.78
CA MET A 417 6.70 -8.78 -22.57
C MET A 417 8.16 -8.35 -22.52
N GLU A 418 8.37 -7.04 -22.42
CA GLU A 418 9.70 -6.45 -22.21
C GLU A 418 9.90 -6.20 -20.71
N PHE A 419 11.02 -6.67 -20.17
CA PHE A 419 11.38 -6.58 -18.76
C PHE A 419 12.57 -5.63 -18.57
N TYR A 420 12.56 -4.87 -17.48
CA TYR A 420 13.56 -3.83 -17.22
C TYR A 420 14.37 -4.16 -15.96
N GLU A 421 15.57 -3.60 -15.87
CA GLU A 421 16.43 -3.70 -14.68
C GLU A 421 15.72 -3.17 -13.42
N GLU A 422 15.92 -3.83 -12.28
CA GLU A 422 15.40 -3.41 -10.97
C GLU A 422 16.21 -2.21 -10.41
N SER A 423 16.21 -1.10 -11.15
CA SER A 423 16.97 0.12 -10.85
C SER A 423 16.20 1.40 -11.18
N ASN A 424 16.65 2.53 -10.64
CA ASN A 424 16.14 3.86 -11.00
C ASN A 424 16.21 4.10 -12.53
N LYS A 425 17.24 3.59 -13.21
CA LYS A 425 17.40 3.70 -14.67
C LYS A 425 16.42 2.80 -15.42
N GLY A 426 16.20 1.56 -14.95
CA GLY A 426 15.20 0.64 -15.50
C GLY A 426 13.77 1.16 -15.35
N ILE A 427 13.44 1.83 -14.24
CA ILE A 427 12.16 2.53 -14.07
C ILE A 427 11.97 3.57 -15.17
N ILE A 428 12.93 4.48 -15.38
CA ILE A 428 12.81 5.54 -16.39
C ILE A 428 12.77 4.96 -17.82
N GLN A 429 13.56 3.91 -18.10
CA GLN A 429 13.51 3.19 -19.38
C GLN A 429 12.12 2.59 -19.64
N SER A 430 11.55 1.92 -18.63
CA SER A 430 10.21 1.32 -18.72
C SER A 430 9.13 2.36 -19.04
N TRP A 431 9.30 3.60 -18.57
CA TRP A 431 8.38 4.71 -18.84
C TRP A 431 8.61 5.36 -20.19
N PHE A 432 9.85 5.46 -20.66
CA PHE A 432 10.18 6.01 -21.97
C PHE A 432 9.61 5.16 -23.11
N GLU A 433 9.81 3.84 -23.04
CA GLU A 433 9.31 2.87 -24.04
C GLU A 433 7.79 2.61 -23.96
N ARG A 434 7.11 3.20 -22.98
CA ARG A 434 5.66 3.09 -22.77
C ARG A 434 4.85 4.01 -23.69
N GLU A 435 5.49 5.07 -24.23
CA GLU A 435 4.91 6.05 -25.17
C GLU A 435 3.58 6.71 -24.71
N VAL A 436 3.59 7.36 -23.53
CA VAL A 436 2.38 7.96 -22.90
C VAL A 436 2.43 9.45 -22.59
#